data_AF-K1UGW9-F1
#
_entry.id   AF-K1UGW9-F1
#
_cell.length_a   1.000
_cell.length_b   1.000
_cell.length_c   1.000
_cell.angle_alpha   90.00
_cell.angle_beta   90.00
_cell.angle_gamma   90.00
#
_symmetry.space_group_name_H-M   'P 1'
#
loop_
_entity.id
_entity.type
_entity.pdbx_description
1 polymer ?
#
loop_
_entity_poly.entity_id
_entity_poly.type
_entity_poly.pdbx_seq_one_letter_code
_entity_poly.pdbx_strand_id
1 'polypeptide(L)'
;MMGYIVGSVAETDAFLYDLRRTVADVISDNYFGTLQTLCNKAGVDFTAQATGNGLSLVADNLQAKGRVQKPQGEFWAKHIHGSYDIKEASSAAHIYGKRIASAEAYTDAKFSQSLAELKNLADFAYAAQVNEFVVCASAYQPWLDKYPGSTGGGRHYCLNRNNTYWEYS
;
A
#
# COMPACT_ATOMS: atom_id res chain seq x y z
N MET A 1 -23.05 7.53 -15.90
CA MET A 1 -23.45 6.98 -17.22
C MET A 1 -24.89 6.54 -17.11
N MET A 2 -25.74 6.86 -18.10
CA MET A 2 -27.19 6.75 -17.97
C MET A 2 -27.78 5.43 -18.52
N GLY A 3 -26.94 4.51 -19.01
CA GLY A 3 -27.34 3.16 -19.42
C GLY A 3 -28.02 3.03 -20.79
N TYR A 4 -28.02 4.09 -21.60
CA TYR A 4 -28.56 4.03 -22.96
C TYR A 4 -27.63 3.23 -23.89
N ILE A 5 -28.23 2.39 -24.74
CA ILE A 5 -27.52 1.70 -25.83
C ILE A 5 -27.39 2.68 -27.00
N VAL A 6 -26.17 2.86 -27.48
CA VAL A 6 -25.85 3.68 -28.66
C VAL A 6 -25.23 2.75 -29.71
N GLY A 7 -25.82 2.70 -30.91
CA GLY A 7 -25.49 1.69 -31.92
C GLY A 7 -26.01 0.31 -31.48
N SER A 8 -25.09 -0.62 -31.23
CA SER A 8 -25.34 -1.96 -30.71
C SER A 8 -24.84 -2.14 -29.27
N VAL A 9 -25.26 -3.24 -28.63
CA VAL A 9 -24.76 -3.63 -27.29
C VAL A 9 -23.24 -3.74 -27.28
N ALA A 10 -22.65 -4.38 -28.29
CA ALA A 10 -21.21 -4.56 -28.38
C ALA A 10 -20.45 -3.23 -28.55
N GLU A 11 -20.96 -2.32 -29.37
CA GLU A 11 -20.36 -0.98 -29.55
C GLU A 11 -20.45 -0.15 -28.26
N THR A 12 -21.60 -0.21 -27.57
CA THR A 12 -21.75 0.44 -26.27
C THR A 12 -20.76 -0.11 -25.26
N ASP A 13 -20.61 -1.44 -25.16
CA ASP A 13 -19.69 -2.05 -24.20
C ASP A 13 -18.22 -1.75 -24.50
N ALA A 14 -17.84 -1.72 -25.78
CA ALA A 14 -16.50 -1.32 -26.23
C ALA A 14 -16.19 0.14 -25.87
N PHE A 15 -17.13 1.07 -26.13
CA PHE A 15 -16.97 2.47 -25.71
C PHE A 15 -16.82 2.60 -24.19
N LEU A 16 -17.62 1.85 -23.42
CA LEU A 16 -17.54 1.86 -21.96
C LEU A 16 -16.21 1.30 -21.46
N TYR A 17 -15.63 0.32 -22.15
CA TYR A 17 -14.27 -0.15 -21.87
C TYR A 17 -13.24 0.95 -22.12
N ASP A 18 -13.28 1.60 -23.29
CA ASP A 18 -12.34 2.67 -23.65
C ASP A 18 -12.43 3.84 -22.67
N LEU A 19 -13.64 4.18 -22.22
CA LEU A 19 -13.83 5.19 -21.19
C LEU A 19 -13.16 4.78 -19.86
N ARG A 20 -13.35 3.54 -19.40
CA ARG A 20 -12.71 3.06 -18.15
C ARG A 20 -11.19 3.00 -18.28
N ARG A 21 -10.68 2.56 -19.43
CA ARG A 21 -9.25 2.55 -19.74
C ARG A 21 -8.68 3.97 -19.74
N THR A 22 -9.37 4.91 -20.36
CA THR A 22 -9.01 6.33 -20.35
C THR A 22 -8.97 6.88 -18.93
N VAL A 23 -9.98 6.59 -18.11
CA VAL A 23 -9.99 7.01 -16.69
C VAL A 23 -8.77 6.44 -15.94
N ALA A 24 -8.45 5.15 -16.14
CA ALA A 24 -7.30 4.52 -15.52
C ALA A 24 -5.97 5.16 -15.97
N ASP A 25 -5.82 5.47 -17.26
CA ASP A 25 -4.62 6.13 -17.80
C ASP A 25 -4.44 7.53 -17.20
N VAL A 26 -5.52 8.31 -17.11
CA VAL A 26 -5.46 9.67 -16.56
C VAL A 26 -5.14 9.66 -15.07
N ILE A 27 -5.63 8.68 -14.30
CA ILE A 27 -5.23 8.50 -12.89
C ILE A 27 -3.74 8.16 -12.78
N SER A 28 -3.26 7.20 -13.57
CA SER A 28 -1.86 6.81 -13.55
C SER A 28 -0.93 7.95 -13.94
N ASP A 29 -1.16 8.56 -15.10
CA ASP A 29 -0.22 9.51 -15.69
C ASP A 29 -0.42 10.92 -15.13
N ASN A 30 -1.65 11.41 -15.02
CA ASN A 30 -1.90 12.79 -14.61
C ASN A 30 -1.93 12.97 -13.10
N TYR A 31 -2.36 11.98 -12.31
CA TYR A 31 -2.30 12.08 -10.85
C TYR A 31 -0.96 11.60 -10.32
N PHE A 32 -0.63 10.31 -10.47
CA PHE A 32 0.61 9.77 -9.90
C PHE A 32 1.86 10.25 -10.64
N GLY A 33 1.84 10.32 -11.98
CA GLY A 33 2.97 10.83 -12.76
C GLY A 33 3.27 12.32 -12.51
N THR A 34 2.24 13.15 -12.35
CA THR A 34 2.42 14.56 -11.97
C THR A 34 2.99 14.69 -10.56
N LEU A 35 2.45 13.96 -9.58
CA LEU A 35 2.98 13.97 -8.22
C LEU A 35 4.44 13.52 -8.18
N GLN A 36 4.81 12.46 -8.92
CA GLN A 36 6.21 12.05 -9.05
C GLN A 36 7.09 13.17 -9.61
N THR A 37 6.62 13.87 -10.65
CA THR A 37 7.36 14.99 -11.24
C THR A 37 7.58 16.12 -10.23
N LEU A 38 6.56 16.43 -9.42
CA LEU A 38 6.66 17.45 -8.37
C LEU A 38 7.61 17.01 -7.24
N CYS A 39 7.56 15.77 -6.81
CA CYS A 39 8.48 15.20 -5.82
C CYS A 39 9.94 15.26 -6.30
N ASN A 40 10.20 14.90 -7.56
CA ASN A 40 11.53 15.02 -8.17
C ASN A 40 12.04 16.47 -8.15
N LYS A 41 11.19 17.44 -8.49
CA LYS A 41 11.55 18.87 -8.45
C LYS A 41 11.85 19.37 -7.04
N ALA A 42 11.16 18.83 -6.04
CA ALA A 42 11.37 19.18 -4.64
C ALA A 42 12.52 18.38 -3.97
N GLY A 43 13.12 17.41 -4.67
CA GLY A 43 14.18 16.57 -4.11
C GLY A 43 13.70 15.60 -3.04
N VAL A 44 12.44 15.15 -3.11
CA VAL A 44 11.85 14.18 -2.17
C VAL A 44 11.46 12.89 -2.88
N ASP A 45 11.62 11.77 -2.18
CA ASP A 45 11.20 10.46 -2.68
C ASP A 45 9.69 10.29 -2.61
N PHE A 46 9.08 9.80 -3.70
CA PHE A 46 7.65 9.48 -3.72
C PHE A 46 7.41 7.98 -3.56
N THR A 47 6.94 7.61 -2.38
CA THR A 47 6.38 6.29 -2.10
C THR A 47 4.86 6.36 -2.19
N ALA A 48 4.23 5.39 -2.84
CA ALA A 48 2.77 5.31 -2.86
C ALA A 48 2.28 3.87 -2.93
N GLN A 49 1.18 3.60 -2.23
CA GLN A 49 0.35 2.43 -2.52
C GLN A 49 -0.39 2.52 -3.85
N ALA A 50 -0.27 3.68 -4.52
CA ALA A 50 -1.02 4.08 -5.69
C ALA A 50 -2.52 4.09 -5.39
N THR A 51 -3.35 3.39 -6.15
CA THR A 51 -4.78 3.33 -5.84
C THR A 51 -5.08 2.39 -4.68
N GLY A 52 -4.11 1.55 -4.29
CA GLY A 52 -4.28 0.59 -3.21
C GLY A 52 -5.33 -0.47 -3.53
N ASN A 53 -5.42 -1.44 -2.63
CA ASN A 53 -6.37 -2.54 -2.76
C ASN A 53 -7.72 -2.20 -2.08
N GLY A 54 -8.81 -2.74 -2.62
CA GLY A 54 -10.15 -2.60 -2.02
C GLY A 54 -10.80 -1.22 -2.19
N LEU A 55 -10.21 -0.32 -2.99
CA LEU A 55 -10.82 0.96 -3.31
C LEU A 55 -11.68 0.87 -4.58
N SER A 56 -12.85 1.50 -4.57
CA SER A 56 -13.76 1.59 -5.71
C SER A 56 -13.35 2.70 -6.69
N LEU A 57 -12.10 2.69 -7.13
CA LEU A 57 -11.58 3.61 -8.14
C LEU A 57 -11.33 2.84 -9.44
N VAL A 58 -11.82 3.36 -10.56
CA VAL A 58 -11.55 2.77 -11.89
C VAL A 58 -10.10 3.06 -12.25
N ALA A 59 -9.19 2.14 -11.95
CA ALA A 59 -7.77 2.33 -12.16
C ALA A 59 -7.05 1.02 -12.48
N ASP A 60 -5.85 1.18 -13.05
CA ASP A 60 -4.87 0.12 -13.24
C ASP A 60 -3.77 0.33 -12.20
N ASN A 61 -3.84 -0.42 -11.09
CA ASN A 61 -2.96 -0.19 -9.96
C ASN A 61 -1.49 -0.56 -10.30
N LEU A 62 -1.28 -1.54 -11.17
CA LEU A 62 0.06 -1.91 -11.63
C LEU A 62 0.70 -0.76 -12.43
N GLN A 63 -0.04 -0.16 -13.37
CA GLN A 63 0.41 1.01 -14.12
C GLN A 63 0.68 2.20 -13.19
N ALA A 64 -0.24 2.50 -12.27
CA ALA A 64 -0.12 3.61 -11.34
C ALA A 64 1.11 3.45 -10.41
N LYS A 65 1.35 2.26 -9.88
CA LYS A 65 2.57 1.91 -9.12
C LYS A 65 3.83 2.06 -9.98
N GLY A 66 3.75 1.83 -11.28
CA GLY A 66 4.83 2.08 -12.24
C GLY A 66 5.23 3.55 -12.36
N ARG A 67 4.34 4.49 -12.02
CA ARG A 67 4.59 5.95 -12.12
C ARG A 67 5.28 6.53 -10.90
N VAL A 68 5.28 5.83 -9.77
CA VAL A 68 5.94 6.29 -8.55
C VAL A 68 7.36 5.74 -8.42
N GLN A 69 8.16 6.34 -7.54
CA GLN A 69 9.56 5.97 -7.33
C GLN A 69 9.67 4.69 -6.51
N LYS A 70 8.86 4.59 -5.44
CA LYS A 70 8.79 3.43 -4.55
C LYS A 70 7.35 2.89 -4.55
N PRO A 71 7.01 1.90 -5.41
CA PRO A 71 5.72 1.24 -5.32
C PRO A 71 5.60 0.54 -3.96
N GLN A 72 4.51 0.81 -3.25
CA GLN A 72 4.23 0.25 -1.94
C GLN A 72 3.02 -0.68 -2.01
N GLY A 73 3.07 -1.82 -1.32
CA GLY A 73 1.89 -2.63 -1.04
C GLY A 73 1.52 -2.59 0.44
N GLU A 74 0.70 -3.52 0.91
CA GLU A 74 0.31 -3.64 2.31
C GLU A 74 0.13 -5.10 2.73
N PHE A 75 0.52 -5.42 3.96
CA PHE A 75 0.12 -6.66 4.63
C PHE A 75 -0.26 -6.42 6.10
N TRP A 76 -1.28 -7.17 6.54
CA TRP A 76 -1.93 -6.99 7.83
C TRP A 76 -1.52 -8.09 8.80
N ALA A 77 -1.44 -7.74 10.09
CA ALA A 77 -1.07 -8.69 11.15
C ALA A 77 -2.08 -9.85 11.32
N LYS A 78 -3.30 -9.71 10.80
CA LYS A 78 -4.35 -10.72 10.82
C LYS A 78 -4.31 -11.71 9.64
N HIS A 79 -3.51 -11.46 8.60
CA HIS A 79 -3.44 -12.29 7.38
C HIS A 79 -2.25 -13.25 7.42
N ILE A 80 -2.27 -14.16 8.39
CA ILE A 80 -1.18 -15.12 8.66
C ILE A 80 -0.88 -16.11 7.52
N HIS A 81 -1.78 -16.23 6.54
CA HIS A 81 -1.61 -17.08 5.35
C HIS A 81 -1.34 -16.27 4.08
N GLY A 82 -1.00 -14.98 4.24
CA GLY A 82 -0.70 -14.07 3.14
C GLY A 82 -1.92 -13.33 2.59
N SER A 83 -1.61 -12.34 1.75
CA SER A 83 -2.46 -11.36 1.04
C SER A 83 -2.54 -9.96 1.69
N TYR A 84 -1.94 -8.96 1.05
CA TYR A 84 -2.58 -8.11 0.02
C TYR A 84 -1.49 -7.53 -0.89
N ASP A 85 -1.72 -6.45 -1.65
CA ASP A 85 -1.06 -6.00 -2.89
C ASP A 85 0.50 -5.91 -2.93
N ILE A 86 1.22 -6.47 -1.96
CA ILE A 86 2.66 -6.67 -1.95
C ILE A 86 3.20 -7.38 -3.19
N LYS A 87 2.48 -8.37 -3.74
CA LYS A 87 2.94 -9.04 -4.98
C LYS A 87 2.72 -8.16 -6.20
N GLU A 88 1.68 -7.33 -6.21
CA GLU A 88 1.47 -6.33 -7.25
C GLU A 88 2.54 -5.23 -7.16
N ALA A 89 2.89 -4.77 -5.95
CA ALA A 89 3.96 -3.81 -5.72
C ALA A 89 5.33 -4.32 -6.17
N SER A 90 5.69 -5.57 -5.83
CA SER A 90 6.94 -6.15 -6.31
C SER A 90 6.91 -6.44 -7.82
N SER A 91 5.76 -6.80 -8.38
CA SER A 91 5.61 -6.94 -9.84
C SER A 91 5.77 -5.60 -10.55
N ALA A 92 5.17 -4.52 -10.05
CA ALA A 92 5.36 -3.17 -10.57
C ALA A 92 6.82 -2.74 -10.49
N ALA A 93 7.49 -3.02 -9.36
CA ALA A 93 8.91 -2.72 -9.19
C ALA A 93 9.75 -3.41 -10.27
N HIS A 94 9.53 -4.71 -10.51
CA HIS A 94 10.28 -5.43 -11.55
C HIS A 94 9.96 -4.96 -12.97
N ILE A 95 8.67 -4.82 -13.32
CA ILE A 95 8.24 -4.43 -14.68
C ILE A 95 8.73 -3.03 -15.04
N TYR A 96 8.68 -2.09 -14.10
CA TYR A 96 9.05 -0.70 -14.33
C TYR A 96 10.46 -0.33 -13.85
N GLY A 97 11.30 -1.31 -13.52
CA GLY A 97 12.71 -1.12 -13.17
C GLY A 97 12.95 -0.30 -11.89
N LYS A 98 12.05 -0.40 -10.90
CA LYS A 98 12.19 0.25 -9.60
C LYS A 98 13.02 -0.64 -8.67
N ARG A 99 13.95 -0.02 -7.93
CA ARG A 99 14.85 -0.73 -7.01
C ARG A 99 14.15 -1.20 -5.73
N ILE A 100 13.13 -0.47 -5.29
CA ILE A 100 12.44 -0.69 -4.01
C ILE A 100 11.00 -1.11 -4.29
N ALA A 101 10.61 -2.24 -3.72
CA ALA A 101 9.24 -2.66 -3.53
C ALA A 101 8.92 -2.55 -2.03
N SER A 102 8.17 -1.53 -1.67
CA SER A 102 7.85 -1.19 -0.28
C SER A 102 6.59 -1.91 0.18
N ALA A 103 6.39 -2.03 1.49
CA ALA A 103 5.12 -2.47 2.06
C ALA A 103 4.78 -1.73 3.36
N GLU A 104 3.53 -1.28 3.47
CA GLU A 104 2.92 -1.03 4.77
C GLU A 104 2.87 -2.37 5.53
N ALA A 105 3.57 -2.43 6.67
CA ALA A 105 3.89 -3.67 7.35
C ALA A 105 3.14 -3.79 8.68
N TYR A 106 2.51 -4.94 8.90
CA TYR A 106 1.84 -5.32 10.15
C TYR A 106 0.63 -4.48 10.54
N THR A 107 -0.15 -4.00 9.56
CA THR A 107 -1.36 -3.22 9.84
C THR A 107 -2.25 -3.92 10.87
N ASP A 108 -2.69 -3.15 11.87
CA ASP A 108 -3.48 -3.60 13.02
C ASP A 108 -2.80 -4.64 13.93
N ALA A 109 -1.46 -4.69 13.97
CA ALA A 109 -0.75 -5.48 14.97
C ALA A 109 -1.20 -5.14 16.41
N LYS A 110 -1.41 -6.18 17.22
CA LYS A 110 -1.93 -6.08 18.59
C LYS A 110 -0.84 -6.39 19.60
N PHE A 111 -0.94 -5.80 20.80
CA PHE A 111 -0.07 -6.12 21.94
C PHE A 111 -0.06 -7.60 22.34
N SER A 112 -1.11 -8.36 21.99
CA SER A 112 -1.17 -9.81 22.23
C SER A 112 -0.36 -10.64 21.24
N GLN A 113 0.12 -10.04 20.14
CA GLN A 113 0.92 -10.74 19.14
C GLN A 113 2.40 -10.72 19.50
N SER A 114 3.02 -11.89 19.41
CA SER A 114 4.44 -12.13 19.63
C SER A 114 5.28 -11.77 18.40
N LEU A 115 6.58 -11.50 18.63
CA LEU A 115 7.53 -11.31 17.54
C LEU A 115 7.65 -12.54 16.64
N ALA A 116 7.44 -13.75 17.19
CA ALA A 116 7.45 -14.99 16.41
C ALA A 116 6.30 -15.03 15.38
N GLU A 117 5.10 -14.56 15.77
CA GLU A 117 3.97 -14.45 14.84
C GLU A 117 4.22 -13.39 13.77
N LEU A 118 4.77 -12.23 14.15
CA LEU A 118 5.10 -11.17 13.20
C LEU A 118 6.23 -11.58 12.24
N LYS A 119 7.21 -12.36 12.70
CA LYS A 119 8.30 -12.89 11.85
C LYS A 119 7.75 -13.71 10.69
N ASN A 120 6.77 -14.59 10.92
CA ASN A 120 6.19 -15.40 9.84
C ASN A 120 5.58 -14.53 8.73
N LEU A 121 4.95 -13.41 9.08
CA LEU A 121 4.42 -12.45 8.12
C LEU A 121 5.55 -11.74 7.35
N ALA A 122 6.63 -11.36 8.05
CA ALA A 122 7.82 -10.76 7.45
C ALA A 122 8.44 -11.69 6.40
N ASP A 123 8.64 -12.95 6.76
CA ASP A 123 9.23 -13.96 5.88
C ASP A 123 8.40 -14.14 4.60
N PHE A 124 7.07 -14.17 4.74
CA PHE A 124 6.17 -14.22 3.59
C PHE A 124 6.28 -12.98 2.69
N ALA A 125 6.33 -11.79 3.27
CA ALA A 125 6.46 -10.54 2.50
C ALA A 125 7.80 -10.47 1.76
N TYR A 126 8.90 -10.88 2.39
CA TYR A 126 10.20 -11.00 1.73
C TYR A 126 10.19 -12.05 0.61
N ALA A 127 9.55 -13.21 0.82
CA ALA A 127 9.37 -14.22 -0.24
C ALA A 127 8.54 -13.68 -1.42
N ALA A 128 7.60 -12.77 -1.16
CA ALA A 128 6.86 -12.03 -2.18
C ALA A 128 7.67 -10.90 -2.85
N GLN A 129 8.96 -10.77 -2.50
CA GLN A 129 9.94 -9.82 -3.04
C GLN A 129 9.71 -8.36 -2.63
N VAL A 130 9.08 -8.13 -1.49
CA VAL A 130 9.18 -6.84 -0.77
C VAL A 130 10.60 -6.70 -0.24
N ASN A 131 11.16 -5.49 -0.28
CA ASN A 131 12.51 -5.21 0.22
C ASN A 131 12.62 -3.92 1.06
N GLU A 132 11.50 -3.26 1.36
CA GLU A 132 11.39 -2.16 2.33
C GLU A 132 10.09 -2.33 3.15
N PHE A 133 10.19 -2.28 4.47
CA PHE A 133 9.01 -2.26 5.35
C PHE A 133 8.79 -0.86 5.93
N VAL A 134 7.55 -0.39 5.80
CA VAL A 134 7.02 0.81 6.45
C VAL A 134 6.04 0.36 7.51
N VAL A 135 6.49 0.29 8.76
CA VAL A 135 5.70 -0.29 9.86
C VAL A 135 4.41 0.51 10.12
N CYS A 136 3.25 -0.17 10.10
CA CYS A 136 1.93 0.35 10.46
C CYS A 136 1.45 -0.22 11.81
N ALA A 137 1.56 0.54 12.89
CA ALA A 137 2.25 1.81 13.00
C ALA A 137 2.94 1.93 14.35
N SER A 138 3.84 2.88 14.46
CA SER A 138 4.37 3.34 15.74
C SER A 138 3.54 4.54 16.20
N ALA A 139 2.55 4.32 17.06
CA ALA A 139 1.77 5.42 17.61
C ALA A 139 2.66 6.35 18.45
N TYR A 140 2.57 7.66 18.19
CA TYR A 140 3.25 8.65 19.03
C TYR A 140 2.74 8.54 20.48
N GLN A 141 3.68 8.42 21.40
CA GLN A 141 3.44 8.34 22.83
C GLN A 141 3.86 9.68 23.46
N PRO A 142 2.94 10.58 23.85
CA PRO A 142 3.30 11.88 24.45
C PRO A 142 3.60 11.79 25.95
N TRP A 143 3.18 10.71 26.62
CA TRP A 143 3.36 10.52 28.07
C TRP A 143 4.51 9.55 28.35
N LEU A 144 5.22 9.78 29.46
CA LEU A 144 6.29 8.91 29.95
C LEU A 144 5.81 7.93 31.03
N ASP A 145 4.62 8.18 31.58
CA ASP A 145 4.05 7.50 32.74
C ASP A 145 2.74 6.76 32.45
N LYS A 146 2.31 6.69 31.18
CA LYS A 146 1.09 5.99 30.75
C LYS A 146 1.40 4.80 29.85
N TYR A 147 0.89 3.65 30.24
CA TYR A 147 1.02 2.38 29.53
C TYR A 147 -0.37 1.78 29.24
N PRO A 148 -0.61 1.22 28.04
CA PRO A 148 0.30 1.22 26.88
C PRO A 148 0.40 2.61 26.21
N GLY A 149 -0.34 3.61 26.70
CA GLY A 149 -0.35 4.97 26.17
C GLY A 149 -1.33 5.12 25.00
N SER A 150 -0.96 5.89 23.98
CA SER A 150 -1.72 6.07 22.75
C SER A 150 -1.81 4.76 21.96
N THR A 151 -3.01 4.43 21.48
CA THR A 151 -3.26 3.22 20.67
C THR A 151 -3.69 3.55 19.24
N GLY A 152 -3.51 4.80 18.80
CA GLY A 152 -3.93 5.25 17.47
C GLY A 152 -5.43 5.06 17.22
N GLY A 153 -6.27 5.48 18.16
CA GLY A 153 -7.73 5.33 18.04
C GLY A 153 -8.23 3.90 18.23
N GLY A 154 -7.58 3.09 19.08
CA GLY A 154 -7.98 1.71 19.38
C GLY A 154 -7.43 0.66 18.41
N ARG A 155 -6.62 1.05 17.42
CA ARG A 155 -5.94 0.10 16.53
C ARG A 155 -4.78 -0.64 17.18
N HIS A 156 -4.37 -0.18 18.36
CA HIS A 156 -3.24 -0.62 19.18
C HIS A 156 -1.92 -0.03 18.68
N TYR A 157 -1.57 -0.21 17.40
CA TYR A 157 -0.30 0.28 16.82
C TYR A 157 0.87 -0.03 17.76
N CYS A 158 0.93 -1.32 18.13
CA CYS A 158 1.72 -1.79 19.25
C CYS A 158 3.23 -1.78 18.98
N LEU A 159 3.68 -1.49 17.76
CA LEU A 159 5.11 -1.43 17.41
C LEU A 159 5.69 -0.05 17.78
N ASN A 160 5.69 0.25 19.08
CA ASN A 160 6.15 1.51 19.66
C ASN A 160 6.89 1.28 20.99
N ARG A 161 7.51 2.35 21.51
CA ARG A 161 8.36 2.31 22.71
C ARG A 161 7.72 1.76 24.00
N ASN A 162 6.40 1.72 24.09
CA ASN A 162 5.69 1.21 25.28
C ASN A 162 5.40 -0.29 25.20
N ASN A 163 5.77 -0.96 24.10
CA ASN A 163 5.65 -2.41 24.01
C ASN A 163 6.73 -3.10 24.86
N THR A 164 6.36 -4.17 25.56
CA THR A 164 7.24 -4.87 26.50
C THR A 164 8.48 -5.48 25.83
N TYR A 165 8.43 -5.75 24.52
CA TYR A 165 9.58 -6.25 23.77
C TYR A 165 10.41 -5.16 23.06
N TRP A 166 10.10 -3.87 23.23
CA TRP A 166 10.79 -2.78 22.50
C TRP A 166 12.30 -2.70 22.78
N GLU A 167 12.71 -2.87 24.03
CA GLU A 167 14.14 -2.84 24.42
C GLU A 167 14.96 -4.04 23.89
N TYR A 168 14.31 -5.02 23.26
CA TYR A 168 14.95 -6.19 22.65
C TYR A 168 14.96 -6.13 21.11
N SER A 169 14.52 -5.02 20.52
CA SER A 169 14.46 -4.80 19.07
C SER A 169 15.69 -4.11 18.49
#